data_AF-A7IAW1-F1
#
_entry.id   AF-A7IAW1-F1
#
_cell.length_a   1.000
_cell.length_b   1.000
_cell.length_c   1.000
_cell.angle_alpha   90.00
_cell.angle_beta   90.00
_cell.angle_gamma   90.00
#
_symmetry.space_group_name_H-M   'P 1'
#
loop_
_entity.id
_entity.type
_entity.pdbx_description
1 polymer ?
#
loop_
_entity_poly.entity_id
_entity_poly.type
_entity_poly.pdbx_seq_one_letter_code
_entity_poly.pdbx_strand_id
1 'polypeptide(L)'
;MAEDLIQADIGLFPRNVGPGTGVFTWIILLSLVLADLFLLDILTTQLILHMGGMELNPVMTGIVTTPALHILLKIGIVLCIIPVALNAEARIKGSGMALYAALIVMYTIVVLNNTSVLIPHILGYLAG
;
A
#
# COMPACT_ATOMS: atom_id res chain seq x y z
N MET A 1 41.48 -6.97 -17.80
CA MET A 1 41.61 -6.16 -16.56
C MET A 1 41.13 -4.72 -16.74
N ALA A 2 40.20 -4.46 -17.69
CA ALA A 2 39.64 -3.12 -17.92
C ALA A 2 38.15 -3.15 -18.32
N GLU A 3 37.47 -4.29 -18.16
CA GLU A 3 36.04 -4.44 -18.46
C GLU A 3 35.19 -4.65 -17.18
N ASP A 4 35.82 -4.81 -16.02
CA ASP A 4 35.15 -5.05 -14.73
C ASP A 4 34.72 -3.77 -13.99
N LEU A 5 34.97 -2.57 -14.55
CA LEU A 5 34.77 -1.30 -13.85
C LEU A 5 33.53 -0.49 -14.31
N ILE A 6 32.71 -1.02 -15.22
CA ILE A 6 31.47 -0.35 -15.69
C ILE A 6 30.26 -1.29 -15.55
N GLN A 7 30.13 -1.94 -14.40
CA GLN A 7 28.84 -2.42 -13.95
C GLN A 7 28.64 -1.87 -12.55
N ALA A 8 28.17 -0.62 -12.47
CA ALA A 8 27.52 -0.12 -11.29
C ALA A 8 26.33 -1.06 -11.02
N ASP A 9 26.57 -2.02 -10.13
CA ASP A 9 25.60 -2.93 -9.58
C ASP A 9 24.59 -2.07 -8.82
N ILE A 10 23.59 -1.58 -9.55
CA ILE A 10 22.36 -1.07 -8.95
C ILE A 10 21.79 -2.31 -8.28
N GLY A 11 22.12 -2.54 -7.01
CA GLY A 11 21.83 -3.76 -6.23
C GLY A 11 20.35 -4.01 -5.96
N LEU A 12 19.50 -3.69 -6.95
CA LEU A 12 18.07 -3.90 -7.02
C LEU A 12 17.74 -5.40 -7.17
N PHE A 13 18.64 -6.21 -7.74
CA PHE A 13 18.41 -7.66 -7.91
C PHE A 13 19.71 -8.47 -7.75
N PRO A 14 19.77 -9.45 -6.83
CA PRO A 14 20.89 -10.40 -6.79
C PRO A 14 20.91 -11.27 -8.05
N ARG A 15 22.09 -11.42 -8.65
CA ARG A 15 22.33 -11.98 -9.99
C ARG A 15 21.86 -13.42 -10.26
N ASN A 16 21.47 -14.22 -9.25
CA ASN A 16 21.34 -15.68 -9.44
C ASN A 16 20.20 -16.37 -8.67
N VAL A 17 19.18 -15.64 -8.22
CA VAL A 17 17.98 -16.25 -7.61
C VAL A 17 16.77 -15.41 -7.99
N GLY A 18 16.22 -15.67 -9.18
CA GLY A 18 14.89 -15.18 -9.51
C GLY A 18 13.87 -15.81 -8.55
N PRO A 19 12.87 -15.05 -8.06
CA PRO A 19 11.82 -15.64 -7.25
C PRO A 19 11.16 -16.77 -8.05
N GLY A 20 10.99 -17.94 -7.41
CA GLY A 20 10.27 -19.04 -8.04
C GLY A 20 8.89 -18.58 -8.51
N THR A 21 8.37 -19.15 -9.60
CA THR A 21 7.12 -18.71 -10.24
C THR A 21 5.97 -18.54 -9.25
N GLY A 22 5.85 -19.41 -8.24
CA GLY A 22 4.85 -19.29 -7.19
C GLY A 22 5.01 -18.06 -6.29
N VAL A 23 6.23 -17.65 -5.98
CA VAL A 23 6.50 -16.49 -5.11
C VAL A 23 6.10 -15.19 -5.80
N PHE A 24 6.39 -15.08 -7.09
CA PHE A 24 5.94 -13.94 -7.89
C PHE A 24 4.40 -13.86 -7.89
N THR A 25 3.70 -14.98 -8.12
CA THR A 25 2.23 -15.02 -8.05
C THR A 25 1.69 -14.57 -6.69
N TRP A 26 2.28 -15.06 -5.58
CA TRP A 26 1.86 -14.64 -4.23
C TRP A 26 2.07 -13.14 -3.98
N ILE A 27 3.20 -12.59 -4.42
CA ILE A 27 3.48 -11.15 -4.31
C ILE A 27 2.42 -10.34 -5.07
N ILE A 28 2.03 -10.74 -6.27
CA ILE A 28 0.96 -10.07 -7.03
C ILE A 28 -0.38 -10.17 -6.30
N LEU A 29 -0.76 -11.34 -5.79
CA LEU A 29 -2.01 -11.50 -5.04
C LEU A 29 -2.03 -10.63 -3.77
N LEU A 30 -0.95 -10.58 -3.01
CA LEU A 30 -0.85 -9.73 -1.81
C LEU A 30 -0.84 -8.24 -2.18
N SER A 31 -0.29 -7.87 -3.34
CA SER A 31 -0.37 -6.51 -3.86
C SER A 31 -1.81 -6.10 -4.16
N LEU A 32 -2.61 -7.01 -4.74
CA LEU A 32 -4.03 -6.77 -5.00
C LEU A 32 -4.82 -6.59 -3.70
N VAL A 33 -4.59 -7.47 -2.70
CA VAL A 33 -5.22 -7.31 -1.37
C VAL A 33 -4.87 -5.96 -0.74
N LEU A 34 -3.60 -5.55 -0.83
CA LEU A 34 -3.18 -4.24 -0.33
C LEU A 34 -3.82 -3.08 -1.11
N ALA A 35 -3.96 -3.22 -2.43
CA ALA A 35 -4.63 -2.23 -3.27
C ALA A 35 -6.13 -2.11 -2.93
N ASP A 36 -6.80 -3.22 -2.63
CA ASP A 36 -8.20 -3.21 -2.19
C ASP A 36 -8.35 -2.50 -0.83
N LEU A 37 -7.42 -2.72 0.10
CA LEU A 37 -7.39 -1.98 1.37
C LEU A 37 -7.17 -0.47 1.14
N PHE A 38 -6.30 -0.10 0.19
CA PHE A 38 -6.10 1.31 -0.17
C PHE A 38 -7.34 1.94 -0.79
N LEU A 39 -8.04 1.20 -1.64
CA LEU A 39 -9.29 1.66 -2.22
C LEU A 39 -10.33 1.89 -1.12
N LEU A 40 -10.44 0.97 -0.16
CA LEU A 40 -11.40 1.09 0.93
C LEU A 40 -11.05 2.24 1.88
N ASP A 41 -9.77 2.45 2.16
CA ASP A 41 -9.26 3.63 2.89
C ASP A 41 -9.61 4.95 2.17
N ILE A 42 -9.41 5.02 0.85
CA ILE A 42 -9.79 6.18 0.03
C ILE A 42 -11.29 6.42 0.12
N LEU A 43 -12.11 5.39 -0.11
CA LEU A 43 -13.57 5.52 -0.12
C LEU A 43 -14.11 5.97 1.24
N THR A 44 -13.64 5.33 2.32
CA THR A 44 -14.08 5.67 3.68
C THR A 44 -13.67 7.09 4.06
N THR A 45 -12.44 7.50 3.77
CA THR A 45 -11.96 8.87 4.02
C THR A 45 -12.75 9.90 3.21
N GLN A 46 -12.97 9.66 1.92
CA GLN A 46 -13.73 10.58 1.08
C GLN A 46 -15.17 10.74 1.57
N LEU A 47 -15.81 9.63 1.99
CA LEU A 47 -17.18 9.68 2.50
C LEU A 47 -17.27 10.46 3.82
N ILE A 48 -16.31 10.30 4.73
CA ILE A 48 -16.22 11.08 5.97
C ILE A 48 -16.10 12.58 5.64
N LEU A 49 -15.21 12.95 4.71
CA LEU A 49 -15.04 14.35 4.30
C LEU A 49 -16.32 14.93 3.66
N HIS A 50 -17.03 14.14 2.85
CA HIS A 50 -18.30 14.56 2.23
C HIS A 50 -19.41 14.75 3.27
N MET A 51 -19.35 14.04 4.40
CA MET A 51 -20.27 14.20 5.53
C MET A 51 -19.88 15.34 6.48
N GLY A 52 -18.84 16.12 6.16
CA GLY A 52 -18.36 17.24 6.98
C GLY A 52 -17.34 16.86 8.05
N GLY A 53 -16.82 15.63 8.04
CA GLY A 53 -15.69 15.22 8.86
C GLY A 53 -14.38 15.88 8.42
N MET A 54 -13.35 15.78 9.25
CA MET A 54 -12.02 16.35 8.98
C MET A 54 -10.93 15.30 9.11
N GLU A 55 -9.93 15.39 8.23
CA GLU A 55 -8.70 14.60 8.31
C GLU A 55 -7.80 15.15 9.42
N LEU A 56 -7.51 14.33 10.44
CA LEU A 56 -6.73 14.73 11.60
C LEU A 56 -5.22 14.73 11.34
N ASN A 57 -4.75 14.00 10.31
CA ASN A 57 -3.35 13.99 9.96
C ASN A 57 -3.03 15.20 9.06
N PRO A 58 -2.30 16.23 9.55
CA PRO A 58 -2.06 17.47 8.81
C PRO A 58 -1.29 17.25 7.51
N VAL A 59 -0.50 16.18 7.41
CA VAL A 59 0.21 15.80 6.17
C VAL A 59 -0.76 15.26 5.13
N MET A 60 -1.73 14.44 5.56
CA MET A 60 -2.73 13.86 4.67
C MET A 60 -3.84 14.84 4.31
N THR A 61 -4.13 15.84 5.15
CA THR A 61 -5.19 16.84 4.89
C THR A 61 -5.08 17.47 3.50
N GLY A 62 -3.87 17.84 3.06
CA GLY A 62 -3.67 18.40 1.71
C GLY A 62 -3.82 17.39 0.56
N ILE A 63 -3.68 16.09 0.85
CA ILE A 63 -3.72 15.01 -0.14
C ILE A 63 -5.15 14.48 -0.29
N VAL A 64 -5.86 14.27 0.81
CA VAL A 64 -7.20 13.67 0.81
C VAL A 64 -8.27 14.62 0.28
N THR A 65 -8.04 15.93 0.33
CA THR A 65 -8.96 16.94 -0.24
C THR A 65 -9.06 16.84 -1.77
N THR A 66 -8.08 16.24 -2.44
CA THR A 66 -8.12 15.98 -3.88
C THR A 66 -8.13 14.46 -4.12
N PRO A 67 -9.28 13.86 -4.52
CA PRO A 67 -9.38 12.41 -4.71
C PRO A 67 -8.31 11.83 -5.65
N ALA A 68 -7.95 12.57 -6.70
CA ALA A 68 -6.91 12.17 -7.64
C ALA A 68 -5.51 12.07 -7.00
N LEU A 69 -5.15 13.02 -6.11
CA LEU A 69 -3.87 12.97 -5.38
C LEU A 69 -3.84 11.81 -4.39
N HIS A 70 -4.97 11.55 -3.73
CA HIS A 70 -5.10 10.42 -2.82
C HIS A 70 -4.89 9.08 -3.57
N ILE A 71 -5.56 8.89 -4.72
CA ILE A 71 -5.36 7.71 -5.57
C ILE A 71 -3.91 7.60 -6.06
N LEU A 72 -3.34 8.70 -6.57
CA LEU A 72 -1.98 8.71 -7.10
C LEU A 72 -0.94 8.29 -6.05
N LEU A 73 -1.08 8.79 -4.81
CA LEU A 73 -0.22 8.40 -3.70
C LEU A 73 -0.29 6.89 -3.44
N LYS A 74 -1.50 6.33 -3.34
CA LYS A 74 -1.71 4.90 -3.08
C LYS A 74 -1.15 4.02 -4.19
N ILE A 75 -1.37 4.40 -5.46
CA ILE A 75 -0.79 3.69 -6.62
C ILE A 75 0.73 3.73 -6.55
N GLY A 76 1.33 4.90 -6.30
CA GLY A 76 2.78 5.05 -6.15
C GLY A 76 3.34 4.14 -5.06
N ILE A 77 2.68 4.06 -3.91
CA ILE A 77 3.07 3.18 -2.81
C ILE A 77 3.05 1.70 -3.25
N VAL A 78 1.97 1.21 -3.88
CA VAL A 78 1.91 -0.19 -4.35
C VAL A 78 3.03 -0.48 -5.36
N LEU A 79 3.24 0.42 -6.33
CA LEU A 79 4.29 0.27 -7.34
C LEU A 79 5.69 0.27 -6.74
N CYS A 80 5.93 0.96 -5.62
CA CYS A 80 7.18 0.92 -4.89
C CYS A 80 7.35 -0.35 -4.04
N ILE A 81 6.29 -0.86 -3.44
CA ILE A 81 6.37 -2.04 -2.56
C ILE A 81 6.67 -3.31 -3.36
N ILE A 82 6.13 -3.46 -4.57
CA ILE A 82 6.37 -4.65 -5.41
C ILE A 82 7.88 -4.93 -5.63
N PRO A 83 8.69 -4.01 -6.17
CA PRO A 83 10.12 -4.24 -6.37
C PRO A 83 10.88 -4.39 -5.04
N VAL A 84 10.46 -3.68 -3.98
CA VAL A 84 11.06 -3.83 -2.64
C VAL A 84 10.83 -5.24 -2.10
N ALA A 85 9.61 -5.76 -2.20
CA ALA A 85 9.26 -7.10 -1.75
C ALA A 85 10.01 -8.18 -2.57
N LEU A 86 10.11 -8.00 -3.88
CA LEU A 86 10.87 -8.92 -4.76
C LEU A 86 12.36 -8.92 -4.41
N ASN A 87 12.96 -7.75 -4.21
CA ASN A 87 14.37 -7.64 -3.82
C ASN A 87 14.61 -8.19 -2.40
N ALA A 88 13.70 -7.95 -1.46
CA ALA A 88 13.78 -8.52 -0.11
C ALA A 88 13.74 -10.05 -0.18
N GLU A 89 12.77 -10.61 -0.90
CA GLU A 89 12.59 -12.04 -1.07
C GLU A 89 13.80 -12.73 -1.70
N ALA A 90 14.45 -12.06 -2.66
CA ALA A 90 15.66 -12.56 -3.30
C ALA A 90 16.89 -12.58 -2.36
N ARG A 91 16.88 -11.77 -1.29
CA ARG A 91 17.93 -11.74 -0.25
C ARG A 91 17.64 -12.69 0.90
N ILE A 92 16.39 -12.74 1.36
CA ILE A 92 15.93 -13.57 2.47
C ILE A 92 14.59 -14.18 2.08
N LYS A 93 14.57 -15.51 1.90
CA LYS A 93 13.36 -16.26 1.55
C LYS A 93 12.24 -16.02 2.58
N GLY A 94 11.06 -15.67 2.11
CA GLY A 94 9.89 -15.35 2.91
C GLY A 94 9.79 -13.90 3.41
N SER A 95 10.83 -13.08 3.24
CA SER A 95 10.82 -11.70 3.73
C SER A 95 9.86 -10.80 2.94
N GLY A 96 9.64 -11.06 1.64
CA GLY A 96 8.67 -10.32 0.85
C GLY A 96 7.24 -10.57 1.34
N MET A 97 6.92 -11.82 1.68
CA MET A 97 5.62 -12.18 2.25
C MET A 97 5.42 -11.58 3.64
N ALA A 98 6.45 -11.59 4.49
CA ALA A 98 6.39 -10.98 5.81
C ALA A 98 6.16 -9.45 5.74
N LEU A 99 6.80 -8.77 4.78
CA LEU A 99 6.56 -7.35 4.50
C LEU A 99 5.09 -7.08 4.15
N TYR A 100 4.52 -7.85 3.22
CA TYR A 100 3.10 -7.71 2.87
C TYR A 100 2.17 -8.01 4.03
N ALA A 101 2.45 -9.03 4.84
CA ALA A 101 1.65 -9.34 6.02
C ALA A 101 1.62 -8.16 7.00
N ALA A 102 2.78 -7.55 7.29
CA ALA A 102 2.87 -6.38 8.15
C ALA A 102 2.08 -5.18 7.59
N LEU A 103 2.20 -4.91 6.28
CA LEU A 103 1.49 -3.84 5.60
C LEU A 103 -0.02 -4.07 5.61
N ILE A 104 -0.49 -5.28 5.27
CA ILE A 104 -1.91 -5.63 5.26
C ILE A 104 -2.52 -5.47 6.66
N VAL A 105 -1.85 -5.95 7.71
CA VAL A 105 -2.31 -5.77 9.09
C VAL A 105 -2.40 -4.28 9.45
N MET A 106 -1.34 -3.52 9.17
CA MET A 106 -1.32 -2.08 9.42
C MET A 106 -2.46 -1.35 8.70
N TYR A 107 -2.67 -1.62 7.42
CA TYR A 107 -3.72 -0.94 6.63
C TYR A 107 -5.13 -1.42 6.95
N THR A 108 -5.28 -2.65 7.43
CA THR A 108 -6.55 -3.12 8.00
C THR A 108 -6.94 -2.25 9.21
N ILE A 109 -5.99 -1.90 10.08
CA ILE A 109 -6.25 -1.01 11.22
C ILE A 109 -6.70 0.39 10.75
N VAL A 110 -6.07 0.94 9.72
CA VAL A 110 -6.46 2.24 9.13
C VAL A 110 -7.90 2.20 8.62
N VAL A 111 -8.22 1.18 7.83
CA VAL A 111 -9.57 0.93 7.31
C VAL A 111 -10.60 0.81 8.44
N LEU A 112 -10.28 0.04 9.48
CA LEU A 112 -11.16 -0.16 10.64
C LEU A 112 -11.40 1.15 11.39
N ASN A 113 -10.35 1.96 11.58
CA ASN A 113 -10.46 3.27 12.20
C ASN A 113 -11.42 4.18 11.40
N ASN A 114 -11.22 4.31 10.09
CA ASN A 114 -12.11 5.13 9.25
C ASN A 114 -13.55 4.61 9.28
N THR A 115 -13.73 3.29 9.20
CA THR A 115 -15.06 2.66 9.24
C THR A 115 -15.77 2.91 10.58
N SER A 116 -15.03 2.88 11.69
CA SER A 116 -15.59 3.15 13.03
C SER A 116 -16.11 4.59 13.18
N VAL A 117 -15.47 5.55 12.50
CA VAL A 117 -15.91 6.95 12.46
C VAL A 117 -17.08 7.11 11.49
N LEU A 118 -17.07 6.39 10.38
CA LEU A 118 -18.07 6.50 9.32
C LEU A 118 -19.44 5.91 9.71
N ILE A 119 -19.47 4.75 10.38
CA ILE A 119 -20.73 4.05 10.73
C ILE A 119 -21.71 4.96 11.52
N PRO A 120 -21.30 5.65 12.60
CA PRO A 120 -22.18 6.57 13.32
C PRO A 120 -22.75 7.69 12.45
N HIS A 121 -21.97 8.23 11.51
CA HIS A 121 -22.44 9.29 10.61
C HIS A 121 -23.49 8.78 9.64
N ILE A 122 -23.30 7.58 9.06
CA ILE A 122 -24.29 6.94 8.19
C ILE A 122 -25.58 6.67 8.96
N LEU A 123 -25.49 6.12 10.18
CA LEU A 123 -26.68 5.84 10.99
C LEU A 123 -27.43 7.12 11.37
N GLY A 124 -26.71 8.20 11.70
CA GLY A 124 -27.29 9.51 11.95
C GLY A 124 -28.01 10.08 10.73
N TYR A 125 -27.41 9.93 9.53
CA TYR A 125 -28.01 10.38 8.27
C TYR A 125 -29.29 9.61 7.89
N LEU A 126 -29.35 8.30 8.19
CA LEU A 126 -30.54 7.49 7.90
C LEU A 126 -31.66 7.64 8.94
N ALA A 127 -31.35 8.11 10.14
CA ALA A 127 -32.30 8.28 11.23
C ALA A 127 -33.00 9.66 11.27
N GLY A 128 -32.57 10.61 10.44
CA GLY A 128 -33.16 11.94 10.27
C GLY A 128 -33.94 12.06 8.96
#